data_AF-A0A2S8P083-F1
#
_entry.id   AF-A0A2S8P083-F1
#
_cell.length_a   1.000
_cell.length_b   1.000
_cell.length_c   1.000
_cell.angle_alpha   90.00
_cell.angle_beta   90.00
_cell.angle_gamma   90.00
#
_symmetry.space_group_name_H-M   'P 1'
#
loop_
_entity.id
_entity.type
_entity.pdbx_description
1 polymer ?
#
loop_
_entity_poly.entity_id
_entity_poly.type
_entity_poly.pdbx_seq_one_letter_code
_entity_poly.pdbx_strand_id
1 'polypeptide(L)'
;MLEKQSCLERIQNLIHQKIPDYDKQRTNANTLLAEVWIQMDSMQMITFVVELETEFRLELPDELVGNMTASHLTIGDLADLIKNSQEQV
;
A
#
# COMPACT_ATOMS: atom_id res chain seq x y z
N MET A 1 -5.22 11.72 -22.81
CA MET A 1 -3.97 11.06 -22.35
C MET A 1 -4.20 10.68 -20.90
N LEU A 2 -4.48 9.40 -20.61
CA LEU A 2 -4.48 8.91 -19.24
C LEU A 2 -3.00 8.73 -18.87
N GLU A 3 -2.44 9.70 -18.16
CA GLU A 3 -1.11 9.55 -17.58
C GLU A 3 -1.11 8.28 -16.74
N LYS A 4 -0.16 7.38 -17.01
CA LYS A 4 0.04 6.18 -16.21
C LYS A 4 0.45 6.65 -14.82
N GLN A 5 -0.48 6.62 -13.86
CA GLN A 5 -0.14 6.84 -12.45
C GLN A 5 0.95 5.84 -12.03
N SER A 6 1.94 6.33 -11.32
CA SER A 6 3.01 5.51 -10.77
C SER A 6 2.45 4.51 -9.74
N CYS A 7 3.15 3.39 -9.52
CA CYS A 7 2.77 2.41 -8.49
C CYS A 7 2.57 3.08 -7.12
N LEU A 8 3.46 4.00 -6.76
CA LEU A 8 3.37 4.79 -5.53
C LEU A 8 2.06 5.60 -5.46
N GLU A 9 1.71 6.33 -6.52
CA GLU A 9 0.47 7.13 -6.56
C GLU A 9 -0.78 6.26 -6.44
N ARG A 10 -0.77 5.07 -7.04
CA ARG A 10 -1.88 4.12 -6.94
C ARG A 10 -2.05 3.61 -5.51
N ILE A 11 -0.97 3.22 -4.84
CA ILE A 11 -1.00 2.82 -3.43
C ILE A 11 -1.50 3.97 -2.55
N GLN A 12 -0.99 5.19 -2.76
CA GLN A 12 -1.46 6.38 -2.03
C GLN A 12 -2.95 6.62 -2.24
N ASN A 13 -3.46 6.46 -3.47
CA ASN A 13 -4.88 6.60 -3.76
C ASN A 13 -5.72 5.55 -3.02
N LEU A 14 -5.29 4.29 -2.99
CA LEU A 14 -5.96 3.24 -2.22
C LEU A 14 -5.98 3.57 -0.72
N ILE A 15 -4.86 4.05 -0.16
CA ILE A 15 -4.81 4.48 1.25
C ILE A 15 -5.83 5.59 1.52
N HIS A 16 -5.90 6.61 0.66
CA HIS A 16 -6.87 7.71 0.83
C HIS A 16 -8.33 7.28 0.63
N GLN A 17 -8.60 6.20 -0.10
CA GLN A 17 -9.94 5.63 -0.20
C GLN A 17 -10.34 4.91 1.10
N LYS A 18 -9.38 4.29 1.79
CA LYS A 18 -9.63 3.61 3.07
C LYS A 18 -9.67 4.58 4.24
N ILE A 19 -8.83 5.60 4.22
CA ILE A 19 -8.74 6.60 5.28
C ILE A 19 -8.90 8.00 4.64
N PRO A 20 -10.15 8.47 4.38
CA PRO A 20 -10.41 9.73 3.68
C PRO A 20 -9.82 10.96 4.36
N ASP A 21 -9.76 10.94 5.70
CA ASP A 21 -9.22 12.03 6.53
C ASP A 21 -7.69 11.91 6.77
N TYR A 22 -7.03 10.92 6.15
CA TYR A 22 -5.58 10.79 6.25
C TYR A 22 -4.89 11.88 5.44
N ASP A 23 -3.95 12.58 6.08
CA ASP A 23 -3.30 13.74 5.50
C ASP A 23 -2.54 13.37 4.21
N LYS A 24 -3.12 13.79 3.07
CA LYS A 24 -2.56 13.55 1.74
C LYS A 24 -1.18 14.16 1.54
N GLN A 25 -0.86 15.22 2.28
CA GLN A 25 0.46 15.85 2.19
C GLN A 25 1.52 15.05 2.96
N ARG A 26 1.11 14.22 3.94
CA ARG A 26 1.99 13.34 4.69
C ARG A 26 2.23 12.00 4.01
N THR A 27 1.28 11.49 3.24
CA THR A 27 1.40 10.18 2.57
C THR A 27 2.34 10.25 1.38
N ASN A 28 3.61 9.89 1.58
CA ASN A 28 4.65 9.88 0.55
C ASN A 28 5.47 8.57 0.60
N ALA A 29 6.48 8.45 -0.26
CA ALA A 29 7.32 7.26 -0.34
C ALA A 29 7.99 6.88 1.00
N ASN A 30 8.25 7.84 1.89
CA ASN A 30 8.92 7.61 3.17
C ASN A 30 7.94 7.36 4.33
N THR A 31 6.63 7.44 4.10
CA THR A 31 5.63 7.15 5.15
C THR A 31 5.73 5.69 5.56
N LEU A 32 5.75 5.43 6.86
CA LEU A 32 5.81 4.06 7.36
C LEU A 32 4.46 3.38 7.14
N LEU A 33 4.49 2.13 6.67
CA LEU A 33 3.27 1.32 6.54
C LEU A 33 2.57 1.17 7.89
N ALA A 34 3.32 1.02 8.99
CA ALA A 34 2.76 0.92 10.33
C ALA A 34 1.93 2.16 10.74
N GLU A 35 2.34 3.36 10.33
CA GLU A 35 1.60 4.61 10.61
C GLU A 35 0.28 4.68 9.84
N VAL A 36 0.22 4.07 8.66
CA VAL A 36 -1.02 3.94 7.87
C VAL A 36 -1.89 2.83 8.46
N TRP A 37 -1.28 1.69 8.76
CA TRP A 37 -1.96 0.48 9.20
C TRP A 37 -2.74 0.69 10.50
N ILE A 38 -2.17 1.42 11.45
CA ILE A 38 -2.81 1.71 12.74
C ILE A 38 -4.04 2.61 12.63
N GLN A 39 -4.19 3.31 11.50
CA GLN A 39 -5.37 4.15 11.22
C GLN A 39 -6.47 3.38 10.51
N MET A 40 -6.22 2.15 10.04
CA MET A 40 -7.21 1.29 9.40
C MET A 40 -7.85 0.36 10.42
N ASP A 41 -9.18 0.22 10.35
CA ASP A 41 -9.87 -0.87 11.02
C ASP A 41 -9.61 -2.22 10.32
N SER A 42 -9.97 -3.33 10.97
CA SER A 42 -9.71 -4.67 10.44
C SER A 42 -10.33 -4.94 9.07
N MET A 43 -11.50 -4.37 8.77
CA MET A 43 -12.14 -4.52 7.47
C MET A 43 -11.42 -3.69 6.41
N GLN A 44 -11.03 -2.47 6.74
CA GLN A 44 -10.26 -1.59 5.86
C GLN A 44 -8.91 -2.22 5.51
N MET A 45 -8.21 -2.79 6.50
CA MET A 45 -6.95 -3.51 6.29
C MET A 45 -7.11 -4.68 5.30
N ILE A 46 -8.09 -5.54 5.51
CA ILE A 46 -8.34 -6.69 4.62
C ILE A 46 -8.68 -6.21 3.21
N THR A 47 -9.57 -5.21 3.09
CA THR A 47 -9.98 -4.67 1.79
C THR A 47 -8.80 -4.03 1.06
N PHE A 48 -7.94 -3.33 1.79
CA PHE A 48 -6.74 -2.71 1.22
C PHE A 48 -5.77 -3.74 0.64
N VAL A 49 -5.49 -4.82 1.37
CA VAL A 49 -4.64 -5.92 0.87
C VAL A 49 -5.23 -6.53 -0.39
N VAL A 50 -6.51 -6.90 -0.37
CA VAL A 50 -7.19 -7.50 -1.53
C VAL A 50 -7.17 -6.56 -2.75
N GLU A 51 -7.37 -5.26 -2.53
CA GLU A 51 -7.31 -4.28 -3.61
C GLU A 51 -5.88 -4.12 -4.15
N LEU A 52 -4.85 -4.10 -3.31
CA LEU A 52 -3.46 -4.11 -3.77
C LEU A 52 -3.15 -5.34 -4.64
N GLU A 53 -3.47 -6.52 -4.13
CA GLU A 53 -3.25 -7.79 -4.84
C GLU A 53 -3.98 -7.84 -6.18
N THR A 54 -5.24 -7.41 -6.20
CA THR A 54 -6.07 -7.35 -7.41
C THR A 54 -5.54 -6.31 -8.41
N GLU A 55 -5.19 -5.12 -7.93
CA GLU A 55 -4.83 -3.98 -8.75
C GLU A 55 -3.46 -4.16 -9.42
N PHE A 56 -2.54 -4.85 -8.73
CA PHE A 56 -1.19 -5.12 -9.19
C PHE A 56 -0.96 -6.57 -9.64
N ARG A 57 -1.97 -7.43 -9.52
CA ARG A 57 -1.92 -8.86 -9.91
C ARG A 57 -0.76 -9.61 -9.24
N LEU A 58 -0.64 -9.47 -7.93
CA LEU A 58 0.34 -10.18 -7.11
C LEU A 58 -0.31 -10.73 -5.85
N GLU A 59 0.41 -11.61 -5.16
CA GLU A 59 0.07 -12.09 -3.83
C GLU A 59 1.08 -11.49 -2.84
N LEU A 60 0.59 -10.76 -1.84
CA LEU A 60 1.46 -10.21 -0.81
C LEU A 60 1.78 -11.32 0.20
N PRO A 61 3.03 -11.41 0.70
CA PRO A 61 3.36 -12.42 1.71
C PRO A 61 2.51 -12.25 2.97
N ASP A 62 1.95 -13.34 3.49
CA ASP A 62 1.17 -13.32 4.74
C ASP A 62 1.95 -12.71 5.92
N GLU A 63 3.27 -12.92 5.93
CA GLU A 63 4.19 -12.35 6.92
C GLU A 63 4.26 -10.82 6.85
N LEU A 64 4.13 -10.25 5.65
CA LEU A 64 4.08 -8.80 5.45
C LEU A 64 2.77 -8.26 6.00
N VAL A 65 1.64 -8.89 5.65
CA VAL A 65 0.30 -8.50 6.11
C VAL A 65 0.19 -8.61 7.64
N GLY A 66 0.70 -9.70 8.21
CA GLY A 66 0.67 -9.96 9.65
C GLY A 66 1.60 -9.07 10.47
N ASN A 67 2.70 -8.58 9.89
CA ASN A 67 3.68 -7.75 10.59
C ASN A 67 3.63 -6.26 10.21
N MET A 68 2.67 -5.80 9.41
CA MET A 68 2.59 -4.40 8.96
C MET A 68 2.52 -3.39 10.11
N THR A 69 1.96 -3.76 11.27
CA THR A 69 1.95 -2.91 12.48
C THR A 69 3.30 -2.77 13.18
N ALA A 70 4.23 -3.70 12.96
CA ALA A 70 5.56 -3.73 13.57
C ALA A 70 6.69 -3.54 12.56
N SER A 71 6.34 -3.32 11.30
CA SER A 71 7.27 -3.21 10.19
C SER A 71 7.85 -1.79 10.07
N HIS A 72 9.13 -1.71 9.74
CA HIS A 72 9.80 -0.46 9.35
C HIS A 72 9.68 -0.18 7.85
N LEU A 73 8.89 -0.97 7.12
CA LEU A 73 8.68 -0.78 5.69
C LEU A 73 7.89 0.51 5.43
N THR A 74 8.31 1.21 4.39
CA THR A 74 7.65 2.41 3.90
C THR A 74 6.69 2.08 2.75
N ILE A 75 5.83 3.05 2.39
CA ILE A 75 5.02 2.96 1.16
C ILE A 75 5.91 2.80 -0.08
N GLY A 76 7.09 3.44 -0.09
CA GLY A 76 8.08 3.30 -1.16
C GLY A 76 8.60 1.87 -1.28
N ASP A 77 8.96 1.25 -0.15
CA ASP A 77 9.41 -0.15 -0.12
C ASP A 77 8.31 -1.10 -0.62
N LEU A 78 7.05 -0.84 -0.26
CA LEU A 78 5.91 -1.59 -0.79
C LEU A 78 5.77 -1.40 -2.31
N ALA A 79 5.90 -0.17 -2.80
CA ALA A 79 5.84 0.11 -4.23
C ALA A 79 6.96 -0.60 -5.00
N ASP A 80 8.16 -0.66 -4.44
CA ASP A 80 9.29 -1.34 -5.07
C ASP A 80 9.16 -2.87 -4.99
N LEU A 81 8.64 -3.42 -3.88
CA LEU A 81 8.29 -4.84 -3.77
C LEU A 81 7.28 -5.25 -4.84
N ILE A 82 6.25 -4.43 -5.05
CA ILE A 82 5.23 -4.64 -6.07
C ILE A 82 5.84 -4.60 -7.48
N LYS A 83 6.68 -3.59 -7.78
CA LYS A 83 7.38 -3.52 -9.08
C LYS A 83 8.26 -4.74 -9.32
N ASN A 84 9.08 -5.11 -8.34
CA ASN A 84 9.97 -6.27 -8.45
C ASN A 84 9.18 -7.57 -8.67
N SER A 85 7.99 -7.69 -8.09
CA SER A 85 7.10 -8.84 -8.29
C SER A 85 6.50 -8.86 -9.70
N GLN A 86 6.23 -7.69 -10.29
CA GLN A 86 5.73 -7.57 -11.67
C GLN A 86 6.81 -7.82 -12.73
N GLU A 87 8.08 -7.58 -12.44
CA GLU A 87 9.19 -7.86 -13.37
C GLU A 87 9.57 -9.34 -13.45
N GLN A 88 9.08 -10.17 -12.52
CA GLN A 88 9.34 -11.61 -12.46
C GLN A 88 8.27 -12.46 -13.17
N VAL A 89 7.22 -11.84 -13.73
CA VAL A 89 6.11 -12.49 -14.47
C VAL A 89 6.23 -12.21 -15.96
#